data_AF-A0A074JQP0-F1
#
_entry.id   AF-A0A074JQP0-F1
#
_cell.length_a   1.000
_cell.length_b   1.000
_cell.length_c   1.000
_cell.angle_alpha   90.00
_cell.angle_beta   90.00
_cell.angle_gamma   90.00
#
_symmetry.space_group_name_H-M   'P 1'
#
loop_
_entity.id
_entity.type
_entity.pdbx_description
1 polymer ?
#
loop_
_entity_poly.entity_id
_entity_poly.type
_entity_poly.pdbx_seq_one_letter_code
_entity_poly.pdbx_strand_id
1 'polypeptide(L)' 'MNNTFENAVTPEVWCERLRSQGAEVSARVLRAKARSCGHYYALGRVMLLSAEHVEAILSAEGAQVRRGGQTARSWSHAK' A
#
# COMPACT_ATOMS: atom_id res chain seq x y z
N MET A 1 -3.37 21.71 15.94
CA MET A 1 -4.64 21.36 15.28
C MET A 1 -4.30 20.30 14.23
N ASN A 2 -4.75 19.07 14.41
CA ASN A 2 -4.42 17.97 13.49
C ASN A 2 -5.27 18.11 12.23
N ASN A 3 -4.69 18.72 11.18
CA ASN A 3 -5.37 18.82 9.91
C ASN A 3 -5.16 17.53 9.10
N THR A 4 -5.79 16.45 9.54
CA THR A 4 -5.60 15.08 9.04
C THR A 4 -5.86 14.93 7.54
N PHE A 5 -6.61 15.87 6.96
CA PHE A 5 -6.94 15.91 5.54
C PHE A 5 -5.97 16.73 4.68
N GLU A 6 -5.23 17.67 5.27
CA GLU A 6 -4.50 18.73 4.54
C GLU A 6 -3.44 18.18 3.58
N ASN A 7 -2.95 16.97 3.85
CA ASN A 7 -1.94 16.28 3.05
C ASN A 7 -2.47 15.05 2.31
N ALA A 8 -3.78 14.82 2.31
CA ALA A 8 -4.40 13.70 1.60
C ALA A 8 -4.46 14.00 0.09
N VAL A 9 -3.85 13.15 -0.71
CA VAL A 9 -3.78 13.32 -2.18
C VAL A 9 -4.25 12.06 -2.90
N THR A 10 -4.49 12.18 -4.20
CA THR A 10 -4.96 11.06 -5.02
C THR A 10 -3.90 9.95 -5.15
N PRO A 11 -4.31 8.70 -5.45
CA PRO A 11 -3.38 7.62 -5.74
C PRO A 11 -2.35 7.96 -6.83
N GLU A 12 -2.73 8.74 -7.86
CA GLU A 12 -1.84 9.22 -8.91
C GLU A 12 -0.66 10.03 -8.35
N VAL A 13 -0.96 11.02 -7.50
CA VAL A 13 0.06 11.87 -6.88
C VAL A 13 0.96 11.05 -5.97
N TRP A 14 0.41 10.06 -5.26
CA TRP A 14 1.24 9.13 -4.48
C TRP A 14 2.15 8.28 -5.34
N CYS A 15 1.68 7.79 -6.49
CA CYS A 15 2.53 7.05 -7.43
C CYS A 15 3.70 7.91 -7.92
N GLU A 16 3.48 9.19 -8.20
CA GLU A 16 4.55 10.13 -8.58
C GLU A 16 5.56 10.34 -7.45
N ARG A 17 5.08 10.54 -6.21
CA ARG A 17 5.93 10.71 -5.02
C ARG A 17 6.74 9.46 -4.69
N LEU A 18 6.16 8.28 -4.84
CA LEU A 18 6.86 7.02 -4.61
C LEU A 18 7.88 6.76 -5.72
N ARG A 19 7.54 7.09 -6.97
CA ARG A 19 8.47 6.98 -8.10
C ARG A 19 9.69 7.88 -7.93
N SER A 20 9.54 9.10 -7.40
CA SER A 20 10.70 9.97 -7.13
C SER A 20 11.63 9.42 -6.03
N GLN A 21 11.15 8.47 -5.23
CA GLN A 21 11.92 7.74 -4.22
C GLN A 21 12.43 6.38 -4.74
N GLY A 22 12.23 6.07 -6.03
CA GLY A 22 12.64 4.81 -6.65
C GLY A 22 11.67 3.65 -6.50
N ALA A 23 10.49 3.86 -5.90
CA ALA A 23 9.45 2.84 -5.77
C ALA A 23 8.47 2.90 -6.94
N GLU A 24 8.38 1.80 -7.70
CA GLU A 24 7.44 1.70 -8.82
C GLU A 24 6.13 1.04 -8.38
N VAL A 25 5.05 1.84 -8.29
CA VAL A 25 3.70 1.35 -8.00
C VAL A 25 2.68 2.01 -8.93
N SER A 26 1.74 1.23 -9.43
CA SER A 26 0.64 1.76 -10.24
C SER A 26 -0.52 2.23 -9.37
N ALA A 27 -1.22 3.27 -9.81
CA ALA A 27 -2.37 3.80 -9.08
C ALA A 27 -3.52 2.78 -8.99
N ARG A 28 -3.60 1.82 -9.93
CA ARG A 28 -4.53 0.69 -9.87
C ARG A 28 -4.23 -0.21 -8.68
N VAL A 29 -2.96 -0.59 -8.50
CA VAL A 29 -2.53 -1.43 -7.37
C VAL A 29 -2.76 -0.70 -6.07
N LEU A 30 -2.35 0.57 -5.98
CA LEU A 30 -2.51 1.37 -4.77
C LEU A 30 -3.99 1.49 -4.35
N ARG A 31 -4.90 1.73 -5.30
CA ARG A 31 -6.36 1.72 -5.04
C ARG A 31 -6.88 0.36 -4.56
N ALA A 32 -6.43 -0.73 -5.18
CA ALA A 32 -6.87 -2.07 -4.82
C ALA A 32 -6.44 -2.40 -3.39
N LYS A 33 -5.19 -2.07 -3.04
CA LYS A 33 -4.65 -2.28 -1.69
C LYS A 33 -5.34 -1.40 -0.66
N ALA A 34 -5.50 -0.10 -0.94
CA ALA A 34 -6.23 0.83 -0.07
C ALA A 34 -7.66 0.34 0.25
N ARG A 35 -8.38 -0.20 -0.74
CA ARG A 35 -9.71 -0.82 -0.51
C ARG A 35 -9.61 -2.09 0.30
N SER A 36 -8.64 -2.95 0.01
CA SER A 36 -8.50 -4.24 0.71
C SER A 36 -8.20 -4.09 2.20
N CYS A 37 -7.50 -3.02 2.60
CA CYS A 37 -7.18 -2.72 3.99
C CYS A 37 -8.12 -1.67 4.62
N GLY A 38 -9.05 -1.07 3.86
CA GLY A 38 -9.97 -0.05 4.36
C GLY A 38 -9.32 1.30 4.71
N HIS A 39 -8.11 1.58 4.22
CA HIS A 39 -7.37 2.81 4.53
C HIS A 39 -7.42 3.80 3.37
N TYR A 40 -8.49 4.62 3.33
CA TYR A 40 -8.65 5.70 2.37
C TYR A 40 -9.77 6.67 2.78
N TYR A 41 -9.73 7.88 2.22
CA TYR A 41 -10.88 8.77 2.18
C TYR A 41 -11.60 8.63 0.84
N ALA A 42 -12.93 8.63 0.87
CA ALA A 42 -13.78 8.56 -0.30
C ALA A 42 -14.58 9.84 -0.48
N LEU A 43 -14.62 10.37 -1.70
CA LEU A 43 -15.51 11.44 -2.10
C LEU A 43 -16.17 11.07 -3.43
N GLY A 44 -17.32 10.39 -3.34
CA GLY A 44 -17.99 9.79 -4.50
C GLY A 44 -17.07 8.76 -5.19
N ARG A 45 -16.66 9.06 -6.43
CA ARG A 45 -15.72 8.22 -7.20
C ARG A 45 -14.25 8.54 -6.93
N VAL A 46 -13.97 9.63 -6.23
CA VAL A 46 -12.62 10.08 -5.91
C VAL A 46 -12.15 9.38 -4.64
N MET A 47 -10.86 9.02 -4.63
CA MET A 47 -10.16 8.45 -3.48
C MET A 47 -8.99 9.35 -3.13
N LEU A 48 -8.79 9.60 -1.85
CA LEU A 48 -7.64 10.30 -1.30
C LEU A 48 -6.93 9.45 -0.25
N LEU A 49 -5.62 9.56 -0.19
CA LEU A 49 -4.76 8.85 0.74
C LEU A 49 -3.91 9.87 1.48
N SER A 50 -3.94 9.83 2.81
CA SER A 50 -2.97 10.51 3.66
C SER A 50 -1.68 9.68 3.75
N ALA A 51 -0.63 10.25 4.32
CA ALA A 51 0.61 9.52 4.60
C ALA A 51 0.34 8.29 5.50
N GLU A 52 -0.49 8.46 6.53
CA GLU A 52 -0.89 7.38 7.45
C GLU A 52 -1.58 6.21 6.71
N HIS A 53 -2.46 6.51 5.74
CA HIS A 53 -3.08 5.46 4.92
C HIS A 53 -2.05 4.68 4.11
N VAL A 54 -1.08 5.37 3.50
CA VAL A 54 -0.02 4.73 2.71
C VAL A 54 0.87 3.87 3.59
N GLU A 55 1.26 4.37 4.76
CA GLU A 55 2.07 3.62 5.71
C GLU A 55 1.36 2.36 6.21
N ALA A 56 0.06 2.45 6.51
CA ALA A 56 -0.76 1.30 6.90
C ALA A 56 -0.85 0.26 5.78
N ILE A 57 -1.04 0.70 4.52
CA ILE A 57 -1.04 -0.18 3.35
C ILE A 57 0.30 -0.93 3.23
N LEU A 58 1.42 -0.20 3.28
CA LEU A 58 2.76 -0.78 3.12
C LEU A 58 3.09 -1.75 4.27
N SER A 59 2.69 -1.41 5.49
CA SER A 59 2.89 -2.26 6.67
C SER A 59 2.12 -3.58 6.55
N ALA A 60 0.87 -3.53 6.07
CA ALA A 60 0.07 -4.72 5.83
C ALA A 60 0.70 -5.64 4.78
N GLU A 61 1.19 -5.08 3.66
CA GLU A 61 1.87 -5.84 2.60
C GLU A 61 3.18 -6.45 3.09
N GLY A 62 4.02 -5.68 3.80
CA GLY A 62 5.26 -6.19 4.39
C GLY A 62 5.01 -7.35 5.35
N ALA A 63 3.94 -7.30 6.15
CA ALA A 63 3.54 -8.40 7.03
C ALA A 63 3.04 -9.63 6.26
N GLN A 64 2.48 -9.49 5.06
CA GLN A 64 2.07 -10.61 4.21
C GLN A 64 3.27 -11.32 3.59
N VAL A 65 4.26 -10.57 3.08
CA VAL A 65 5.52 -11.15 2.53
C VAL A 65 6.24 -12.01 3.58
N ARG A 66 6.30 -11.54 4.83
CA ARG A 66 6.94 -12.28 5.93
C ARG A 66 6.23 -13.59 6.32
N ARG A 67 4.93 -13.69 6.05
CA ARG A 67 4.13 -14.90 6.32
C ARG A 67 4.24 -15.93 5.17
N GLY A 68 4.31 -15.47 3.93
CA GLY A 68 4.49 -16.35 2.76
C GLY A 68 5.90 -16.94 2.61
N GLY A 69 6.92 -16.32 3.21
CA GLY A 69 8.31 -16.80 3.17
C GLY A 69 8.62 -18.02 4.04
N GLN A 70 7.70 -18.44 4.93
CA GLN A 70 7.94 -19.59 5.83
C GLN A 70 7.54 -20.95 5.24
N THR A 71 6.80 -20.99 4.12
CA THR A 71 6.35 -22.25 3.49
C THR A 71 7.26 -22.75 2.37
N ALA A 72 8.32 -22.02 2.01
CA ALA A 72 9.16 -22.32 0.84
C ALA A 72 10.53 -22.94 1.19
N ARG A 73 10.63 -23.82 2.21
CA ARG A 73 11.84 -24.65 2.45
C ARG A 73 11.51 -25.99 3.10
N SER A 74 10.74 -26.83 2.41
CA SER A 74 10.78 -28.28 2.65
C SER A 74 10.65 -28.99 1.31
N TRP A 75 11.70 -28.91 0.50
CA TRP A 75 11.95 -29.91 -0.53
C TRP A 75 13.10 -30.76 0.02
N SER A 76 12.72 -31.75 0.81
CA SER A 76 13.62 -32.84 1.19
C SER A 76 14.05 -33.56 -0.08
N HIS A 77 15.33 -33.50 -0.38
CA HIS A 77 16.00 -34.37 -1.33
C HIS A 77 15.77 -35.81 -0.86
N ALA A 78 14.82 -36.52 -1.47
CA ALA A 78 14.79 -37.97 -1.41
C ALA A 78 15.85 -38.46 -2.40
N LYS A 79 16.79 -39.22 -1.85
CA LYS A 79 17.95 -39.81 -2.53
C LYS A 79 17.56 -41.13 -3.16
#